data_AF-A0AAQ0MEU1-F1
#
_entry.id   AF-A0AAQ0MEU1-F1
#
_cell.length_a   1.000
_cell.length_b   1.000
_cell.length_c   1.000
_cell.angle_alpha   90.00
_cell.angle_beta   90.00
_cell.angle_gamma   90.00
#
_symmetry.space_group_name_H-M   'P 1'
#
loop_
_entity.id
_entity.type
_entity.pdbx_description
1 polymer ?
#
loop_
_entity_poly.entity_id
_entity_poly.type
_entity_poly.pdbx_seq_one_letter_code
_entity_poly.pdbx_strand_id
1 'polypeptide(L)' 'KQVSKPRPYIANMLRLLHLPKKIADMVKDGRLTSAHGRTLLAIKDEQQMLRLAKRVVKEKWSVRYLENH' A
#
# COMPACT_ATOMS: atom_id res chain seq x y z
N LYS A 1 -8.70 -7.56 -29.86
CA LYS A 1 -9.07 -6.58 -28.80
C LYS A 1 -7.95 -6.57 -27.77
N GLN A 2 -7.03 -5.59 -27.83
CA GLN A 2 -5.99 -5.44 -26.81
C GLN A 2 -6.69 -5.25 -25.45
N VAL A 3 -6.33 -6.09 -24.47
CA VAL A 3 -6.74 -5.91 -23.08
C VAL A 3 -5.95 -4.74 -22.54
N SER A 4 -6.39 -3.54 -22.91
CA SER A 4 -5.85 -2.28 -22.43
C SER A 4 -6.30 -2.12 -20.99
N LYS A 5 -5.68 -2.87 -20.06
CA LYS A 5 -5.78 -2.51 -18.64
C LYS A 5 -5.39 -1.03 -18.57
N PRO A 6 -6.24 -0.16 -17.97
CA PRO A 6 -5.99 1.28 -17.99
C PRO A 6 -4.57 1.54 -17.49
N ARG A 7 -3.78 2.35 -18.21
CA ARG A 7 -2.38 2.67 -17.85
C ARG A 7 -2.17 2.97 -16.35
N PRO A 8 -3.12 3.63 -15.64
CA PRO A 8 -3.05 3.78 -14.18
C PRO A 8 -2.95 2.48 -13.38
N TYR A 9 -3.61 1.40 -13.83
CA TYR A 9 -3.57 0.09 -13.15
C TYR A 9 -2.17 -0.52 -13.17
N ILE A 10 -1.49 -0.46 -14.32
CA ILE A 10 -0.12 -0.97 -14.46
C ILE A 10 0.82 -0.14 -13.58
N ALA A 11 0.73 1.19 -13.62
CA ALA A 11 1.52 2.07 -12.77
C ALA A 11 1.30 1.79 -11.27
N ASN A 12 0.04 1.54 -10.87
CA ASN A 12 -0.29 1.20 -9.49
C ASN A 12 0.36 -0.12 -9.03
N MET A 13 0.38 -1.13 -9.90
CA MET A 13 1.06 -2.39 -9.59
C MET A 13 2.57 -2.22 -9.48
N LEU A 14 3.18 -1.45 -10.40
CA LEU A 14 4.62 -1.17 -10.36
C LEU A 14 5.01 -0.43 -9.09
N ARG A 15 4.17 0.51 -8.61
CA ARG A 15 4.41 1.23 -7.35
C ARG A 15 4.51 0.30 -6.14
N LEU A 16 3.72 -0.77 -6.10
CA LEU A 16 3.76 -1.74 -5.00
C LEU A 16 5.09 -2.50 -4.94
N LEU A 17 5.85 -2.57 -6.03
CA LEU A 17 7.17 -3.20 -6.05
C LEU A 17 8.21 -2.39 -5.25
N HIS A 18 7.94 -1.11 -4.98
CA HIS A 18 8.78 -0.26 -4.14
C HIS A 18 8.45 -0.37 -2.65
N LEU A 19 7.47 -1.20 -2.26
CA LEU A 19 7.18 -1.41 -0.85
C LEU A 19 8.29 -2.22 -0.18
N PRO A 20 8.65 -1.87 1.07
CA PRO A 20 9.45 -2.74 1.90
C PRO A 20 8.81 -4.13 2.00
N LYS A 21 9.63 -5.18 1.94
CA LYS A 21 9.17 -6.58 1.90
C LYS A 21 8.09 -6.89 2.94
N LYS A 22 8.26 -6.44 4.18
CA LYS A 22 7.30 -6.65 5.27
C LYS A 22 5.90 -6.07 4.99
N ILE A 23 5.81 -4.95 4.29
CA ILE A 23 4.54 -4.31 3.95
C ILE A 23 3.95 -4.96 2.70
N ALA A 24 4.78 -5.31 1.71
CA ALA A 24 4.35 -6.08 0.55
C ALA A 24 3.74 -7.44 0.97
N ASP A 25 4.34 -8.12 1.94
CA ASP A 25 3.82 -9.36 2.52
C ASP A 25 2.45 -9.13 3.17
N MET A 26 2.26 -8.03 3.93
CA MET A 26 0.95 -7.69 4.50
C MET A 26 -0.13 -7.44 3.44
N VAL A 27 0.24 -6.88 2.29
CA VAL A 27 -0.69 -6.69 1.16
C VAL A 27 -1.01 -8.03 0.51
N LYS A 28 0.00 -8.88 0.31
CA LYS A 28 -0.15 -10.23 -0.26
C LYS A 28 -1.04 -11.13 0.61
N ASP A 29 -0.89 -11.03 1.93
CA ASP A 29 -1.68 -11.77 2.92
C ASP A 29 -3.10 -11.19 3.09
N GLY A 30 -3.46 -10.13 2.36
CA GLY A 30 -4.77 -9.48 2.43
C GLY A 30 -5.01 -8.67 3.71
N ARG A 31 -3.99 -8.48 4.55
CA ARG A 31 -4.06 -7.67 5.77
C ARG A 31 -4.10 -6.17 5.45
N LEU A 32 -3.49 -5.78 4.33
CA LEU A 32 -3.56 -4.45 3.75
C LEU A 32 -4.09 -4.54 2.33
N THR A 33 -4.83 -3.52 1.91
CA THR A 33 -5.22 -3.40 0.51
C THR A 33 -4.06 -2.82 -0.31
N SER A 34 -4.08 -3.03 -1.62
CA SER A 34 -3.17 -2.35 -2.55
C SER A 34 -3.27 -0.82 -2.44
N ALA A 35 -4.42 -0.29 -2.04
CA ALA A 35 -4.59 1.13 -1.76
C ALA A 35 -3.84 1.57 -0.50
N HIS A 36 -3.92 0.81 0.61
CA HIS A 36 -3.11 1.08 1.81
C HIS A 36 -1.62 1.08 1.49
N GLY A 37 -1.14 0.08 0.74
CA GLY A 37 0.26 0.01 0.31
C GLY A 37 0.68 1.26 -0.47
N ARG A 38 -0.15 1.73 -1.41
CA ARG A 38 0.15 2.96 -2.18
C ARG A 38 0.19 4.21 -1.31
N THR A 39 -0.70 4.34 -0.33
CA THR A 39 -0.71 5.48 0.59
C THR A 39 0.54 5.48 1.48
N LEU A 40 0.95 4.30 1.97
CA LEU A 40 2.16 4.17 2.79
C LEU A 40 3.43 4.58 2.06
N LEU A 41 3.50 4.46 0.72
CA LEU A 41 4.64 4.92 -0.08
C LEU A 41 4.88 6.44 -0.01
N ALA A 42 3.94 7.23 0.52
CA ALA A 42 4.18 8.65 0.79
C ALA A 42 5.20 8.87 1.93
N ILE A 43 5.43 7.86 2.78
CA ILE A 43 6.34 7.91 3.91
C ILE A 43 7.74 7.48 3.43
N LYS A 44 8.71 8.41 3.51
CA LYS A 44 10.08 8.15 3.04
C LYS A 44 10.88 7.23 3.97
N ASP A 45 10.58 7.26 5.27
CA ASP A 45 11.27 6.44 6.27
C ASP A 45 10.61 5.05 6.37
N GLU A 46 11.35 4.00 6.03
CA GLU A 46 10.83 2.63 6.03
C GLU A 46 10.39 2.15 7.42
N GLN A 47 11.05 2.57 8.49
CA GLN A 47 10.71 2.17 9.86
C GLN A 47 9.40 2.82 10.29
N GLN A 48 9.21 4.10 9.99
CA GLN A 48 7.96 4.82 10.21
C GLN A 48 6.84 4.22 9.36
N MET A 49 7.12 3.92 8.09
CA MET A 49 6.17 3.26 7.19
C MET A 49 5.71 1.92 7.78
N LEU A 50 6.63 1.10 8.28
CA LEU A 50 6.31 -0.19 8.89
C LEU A 50 5.54 -0.03 10.21
N ARG A 51 5.89 0.95 11.05
CA ARG A 51 5.14 1.24 12.28
C ARG A 51 3.70 1.63 11.95
N LEU A 52 3.51 2.49 10.96
CA LEU A 52 2.16 2.91 10.54
C LEU A 52 1.38 1.76 9.91
N ALA A 53 2.01 0.97 9.04
CA ALA A 53 1.40 -0.23 8.44
C ALA A 53 0.86 -1.19 9.50
N LYS A 54 1.65 -1.45 10.56
CA LYS A 54 1.19 -2.27 11.70
C LYS A 54 0.00 -1.64 12.42
N ARG A 55 0.00 -0.33 12.60
CA ARG A 55 -1.10 0.41 13.24
C ARG A 55 -2.37 0.35 12.41
N VAL A 56 -2.27 0.55 11.09
CA VAL A 56 -3.38 0.42 10.13
C VAL A 56 -4.03 -0.95 10.24
N VAL A 57 -3.24 -2.03 10.29
CA VAL A 57 -3.76 -3.40 10.44
C VAL A 57 -4.40 -3.60 11.82
N LYS A 58 -3.76 -3.13 12.89
CA LYS A 58 -4.24 -3.30 14.27
C LYS A 58 -5.55 -2.56 14.52
N GLU A 59 -5.63 -1.31 14.05
CA GLU A 59 -6.76 -0.41 14.28
C GLU A 59 -7.78 -0.45 13.13
N LYS A 60 -7.57 -1.29 12.11
CA LYS A 60 -8.45 -1.47 10.94
C LYS A 60 -8.78 -0.14 10.25
N TRP A 61 -7.77 0.70 10.05
CA TRP A 61 -7.98 1.99 9.38
C TRP A 61 -8.47 1.81 7.95
N SER A 62 -9.33 2.73 7.51
CA SER A 62 -9.68 2.85 6.10
C SER A 62 -8.57 3.58 5.35
N VAL A 63 -8.49 3.36 4.02
CA VAL A 63 -7.56 4.07 3.14
C VAL A 63 -7.69 5.59 3.31
N ARG A 64 -8.92 6.08 3.36
CA ARG A 64 -9.21 7.51 3.52
C ARG A 64 -8.75 8.06 4.88
N TYR A 65 -8.84 7.26 5.94
CA TYR A 65 -8.30 7.65 7.24
C TYR A 65 -6.78 7.76 7.18
N LEU A 66 -6.12 6.78 6.58
CA LEU A 66 -4.67 6.77 6.40
C LEU A 66 -4.16 7.92 5.51
N GLU A 67 -4.94 8.37 4.52
CA GLU A 67 -4.59 9.51 3.67
C GLU A 67 -4.63 10.86 4.42
N ASN A 68 -5.45 10.96 5.47
CA ASN A 68 -5.65 12.18 6.25
C ASN A 68 -4.84 12.19 7.57
N HIS A 69 -4.03 11.16 7.82
CA HIS A 69 -3.24 10.98 9.04
C HIS A 69 -1.75 11.12 8.76
#